data_AF-A0A357ZY20-F1
#
_entry.id   AF-A0A357ZY20-F1
#
_cell.length_a   1.000
_cell.length_b   1.000
_cell.length_c   1.000
_cell.angle_alpha   90.00
_cell.angle_beta   90.00
_cell.angle_gamma   90.00
#
_symmetry.space_group_name_H-M   'P 1'
#
loop_
_entity.id
_entity.type
_entity.pdbx_description
1 polymer ?
#
loop_
_entity_poly.entity_id
_entity_poly.type
_entity_poly.pdbx_seq_one_letter_code
_entity_poly.pdbx_strand_id
1 'polypeptide(L)'
;MSVDLVSADDPRSGSPIGPRGIRRIVIVVFVLGIGGMIAGSILDNNGFAITFGLITAIAALALVLVTQVSPPGSLAKPGKPVAPVIDERLAADLESRIETLVADGANETEVRKLVGRAIELGRQQ
;
A
#
# COMPACT_ATOMS: atom_id res chain seq x y z
N MET A 1 17.47 -10.29 -46.56
CA MET A 1 18.05 -10.14 -45.21
C MET A 1 16.90 -9.78 -44.31
N SER A 2 16.41 -10.79 -43.60
CA SER A 2 15.10 -10.84 -42.93
C SER A 2 15.11 -9.97 -41.67
N VAL A 3 14.12 -9.09 -41.56
CA VAL A 3 13.89 -8.25 -40.38
C VAL A 3 12.80 -8.96 -39.56
N ASP A 4 13.22 -9.95 -38.78
CA ASP A 4 12.34 -10.70 -37.89
C ASP A 4 12.25 -10.00 -36.53
N LEU A 5 11.02 -9.59 -36.20
CA LEU A 5 10.43 -9.57 -34.86
C LEU A 5 11.09 -8.64 -33.81
N VAL A 6 10.72 -7.36 -33.88
CA VAL A 6 10.48 -6.60 -32.65
C VAL A 6 9.25 -7.25 -31.99
N SER A 7 9.51 -8.21 -31.10
CA SER A 7 8.46 -8.83 -30.30
C SER A 7 7.89 -7.74 -29.41
N ALA A 8 6.64 -7.36 -29.69
CA ALA A 8 5.86 -6.55 -28.78
C ALA A 8 5.84 -7.28 -27.43
N ASP A 9 6.51 -6.69 -26.45
CA ASP A 9 6.48 -7.16 -25.07
C ASP A 9 5.02 -7.01 -24.61
N ASP A 10 4.33 -8.15 -24.47
CA ASP A 10 2.90 -8.20 -24.19
C ASP A 10 2.65 -7.57 -22.81
N PRO A 11 2.02 -6.38 -22.73
CA PRO A 11 1.87 -5.63 -21.48
C PRO A 11 0.94 -6.32 -20.47
N ARG A 12 0.41 -7.51 -20.82
CA ARG A 12 -0.54 -8.29 -20.03
C ARG A 12 0.03 -9.58 -19.44
N SER A 13 1.32 -9.87 -19.66
CA SER A 13 2.00 -11.06 -19.10
C SER A 13 2.52 -10.88 -17.67
N GLY A 14 2.21 -9.75 -17.02
CA GLY A 14 2.50 -9.55 -15.60
C GLY A 14 1.52 -10.33 -14.75
N SER A 15 1.89 -11.54 -14.29
CA SER A 15 1.28 -12.10 -13.08
C SER A 15 1.26 -11.00 -12.02
N PRO A 16 0.10 -10.68 -11.41
CA PRO A 16 0.04 -9.60 -10.42
C PRO A 16 1.07 -9.91 -9.34
N ILE A 17 2.12 -9.08 -9.26
CA ILE A 17 3.21 -9.26 -8.31
C ILE A 17 2.56 -9.19 -6.92
N GLY A 18 2.44 -10.36 -6.29
CA GLY A 18 1.85 -10.43 -4.96
C GLY A 18 2.66 -9.62 -3.95
N PRO A 19 2.10 -9.30 -2.77
CA PRO A 19 2.75 -8.48 -1.73
C PRO A 19 4.18 -8.95 -1.36
N ARG A 20 4.42 -10.27 -1.45
CA ARG A 20 5.74 -10.89 -1.23
C ARG A 20 6.78 -10.46 -2.25
N GLY A 21 6.38 -10.29 -3.51
CA GLY A 21 7.24 -9.84 -4.60
C GLY A 21 7.64 -8.39 -4.42
N ILE A 22 6.68 -7.51 -4.10
CA ILE A 22 6.94 -6.09 -3.83
C ILE A 22 7.93 -5.95 -2.67
N ARG A 23 7.70 -6.67 -1.55
CA ARG A 23 8.61 -6.63 -0.39
C ARG A 23 10.03 -7.08 -0.75
N ARG A 24 10.19 -8.11 -1.58
CA ARG A 24 11.52 -8.57 -2.04
C ARG A 24 12.19 -7.51 -2.88
N ILE A 25 11.48 -6.91 -3.84
CA ILE A 25 12.00 -5.85 -4.70
C ILE A 25 12.50 -4.68 -3.85
N VAL A 26 11.71 -4.21 -2.88
CA VAL A 26 12.10 -3.11 -1.97
C VAL A 26 13.38 -3.43 -1.21
N ILE A 27 13.49 -4.63 -0.63
CA ILE A 27 14.68 -5.05 0.11
C ILE A 27 15.91 -5.06 -0.81
N VAL A 28 15.77 -5.61 -2.02
CA VAL A 28 16.87 -5.68 -3.00
C VAL A 28 17.33 -4.28 -3.39
N VAL A 29 16.41 -3.37 -3.68
CA VAL A 29 16.74 -1.97 -4.04
C VAL A 29 17.52 -1.28 -2.92
N PHE A 30 17.07 -1.42 -1.66
CA PHE A 30 17.74 -0.80 -0.52
C PHE A 30 19.14 -1.38 -0.27
N VAL A 31 19.28 -2.70 -0.32
CA VAL A 31 20.58 -3.37 -0.11
C VAL A 31 21.55 -3.00 -1.22
N LEU A 32 21.09 -2.93 -2.47
CA LEU A 32 21.91 -2.53 -3.61
C LEU A 32 22.34 -1.06 -3.52
N GLY A 33 21.46 -0.17 -3.07
CA GLY A 33 21.77 1.24 -2.83
C GLY A 33 22.85 1.44 -1.77
N ILE A 34 22.73 0.75 -0.63
CA ILE A 34 23.74 0.76 0.44
C ILE A 34 25.06 0.17 -0.06
N GLY A 35 25.01 -0.98 -0.74
CA GLY A 35 26.20 -1.62 -1.32
C GLY A 35 26.92 -0.73 -2.34
N GLY A 36 26.16 -0.03 -3.19
CA GLY A 36 26.70 0.92 -4.17
C GLY A 36 27.38 2.13 -3.52
N MET A 37 26.82 2.66 -2.44
CA MET A 37 27.45 3.74 -1.67
C MET A 37 28.77 3.28 -1.01
N ILE A 38 28.79 2.08 -0.43
CA ILE A 38 30.01 1.50 0.19
C ILE A 38 31.08 1.25 -0.87
N ALA A 39 30.73 0.62 -1.99
CA ALA A 39 31.67 0.37 -3.09
C ALA A 39 32.21 1.67 -3.71
N GLY A 40 31.35 2.69 -3.85
CA GLY A 40 31.76 4.02 -4.31
C GLY A 40 32.76 4.69 -3.39
N SER A 41 32.61 4.52 -2.08
CA SER A 41 33.58 5.01 -1.09
C SER A 41 34.93 4.30 -1.18
N ILE A 42 34.98 3.01 -1.55
CA ILE A 42 36.23 2.25 -1.67
C ILE A 42 37.04 2.67 -2.89
N LEU A 43 36.38 3.15 -3.96
CA LEU A 43 37.04 3.59 -5.19
C LEU A 43 37.60 5.02 -5.12
N ASP A 44 37.53 5.70 -3.96
CA ASP A 44 37.86 7.13 -3.77
C ASP A 44 37.17 8.07 -4.78
N ASN A 45 36.08 7.60 -5.38
CA ASN A 45 35.27 8.37 -6.33
C ASN A 45 33.94 8.72 -5.68
N ASN A 46 33.94 9.88 -5.03
CA ASN A 46 32.76 10.42 -4.36
C ASN A 46 31.54 10.58 -5.31
N GLY A 47 31.78 10.65 -6.62
CA GLY A 47 30.74 10.66 -7.64
C GLY A 47 29.88 9.38 -7.64
N PHE A 48 30.46 8.22 -7.35
CA PHE A 48 29.71 6.95 -7.25
C PHE A 48 28.81 6.90 -6.02
N ALA A 49 29.28 7.41 -4.88
CA ALA A 49 28.45 7.49 -3.68
C ALA A 49 27.23 8.40 -3.90
N ILE A 50 27.43 9.53 -4.59
CA ILE A 50 26.36 10.49 -4.89
C ILE A 50 25.33 9.90 -5.87
N THR A 51 25.75 9.24 -6.95
CA THR A 51 24.82 8.67 -7.94
C THR A 51 23.99 7.53 -7.36
N PHE A 52 24.62 6.59 -6.64
CA PHE A 52 23.90 5.51 -5.97
C PHE A 52 22.98 6.03 -4.87
N GLY A 53 23.41 7.05 -4.12
CA GLY A 53 22.57 7.72 -3.14
C GLY A 53 21.33 8.36 -3.79
N LEU A 54 21.51 9.09 -4.90
CA LEU A 54 20.43 9.76 -5.61
C LEU A 54 19.43 8.76 -6.23
N ILE A 55 19.93 7.69 -6.85
CA ILE A 55 19.09 6.60 -7.38
C ILE A 55 18.27 5.97 -6.24
N THR A 56 18.90 5.71 -5.10
CA THR A 56 18.23 5.14 -3.92
C THR A 56 17.15 6.08 -3.38
N ALA A 57 17.42 7.39 -3.34
CA ALA A 57 16.46 8.40 -2.90
C ALA A 57 15.23 8.46 -3.84
N ILE A 58 15.45 8.45 -5.16
CA ILE A 58 14.37 8.43 -6.15
C ILE A 58 13.53 7.16 -6.01
N ALA A 59 14.17 6.00 -5.83
CA ALA A 59 13.47 4.74 -5.64
C ALA A 59 12.64 4.73 -4.33
N ALA A 60 13.17 5.30 -3.24
CA ALA A 60 12.44 5.45 -1.99
C ALA A 60 11.22 6.38 -2.15
N LEU A 61 11.37 7.49 -2.88
CA LEU A 61 10.27 8.41 -3.17
C LEU A 61 9.17 7.71 -3.99
N ALA A 62 9.55 6.98 -5.04
CA ALA A 62 8.62 6.20 -5.84
C ALA A 62 7.87 5.17 -4.98
N LEU A 63 8.55 4.51 -4.05
CA LEU A 63 7.94 3.56 -3.13
C LEU A 63 6.93 4.21 -2.17
N VAL A 64 7.23 5.42 -1.68
CA VAL A 64 6.28 6.21 -0.86
C VAL A 64 5.02 6.51 -1.66
N LEU A 65 5.14 6.95 -2.91
CA LEU A 65 3.99 7.21 -3.78
C LEU A 65 3.15 5.96 -4.02
N VAL A 66 3.81 4.81 -4.30
CA VAL A 66 3.12 3.52 -4.42
C VAL A 66 2.37 3.17 -3.14
N THR A 67 2.97 3.41 -1.98
CA THR A 67 2.33 3.15 -0.68
C THR A 67 1.10 4.03 -0.45
N GLN A 68 1.10 5.26 -0.96
CA GLN A 68 -0.04 6.18 -0.85
C GLN A 68 -1.22 5.77 -1.75
N VAL A 69 -0.95 5.27 -2.95
CA VAL A 69 -2.01 4.85 -3.90
C VAL A 69 -2.49 3.42 -3.67
N SER A 70 -1.72 2.61 -2.95
CA SER A 70 -2.08 1.21 -2.72
C SER A 70 -3.08 1.09 -1.57
N PRO A 71 -4.09 0.20 -1.68
CA PRO A 71 -5.06 0.00 -0.61
C PRO A 71 -4.40 -0.35 0.73
N PRO A 72 -5.02 0.05 1.86
CA PRO A 72 -4.51 -0.25 3.19
C PRO A 72 -4.28 -1.75 3.36
N GLY A 73 -3.08 -2.14 3.79
CA GLY A 73 -2.73 -3.54 4.01
C GLY A 73 -2.18 -4.30 2.81
N SER A 74 -2.19 -3.72 1.60
CA SER A 74 -1.59 -4.32 0.40
C SER A 74 -0.09 -4.66 0.54
N LEU A 75 0.64 -3.91 1.36
CA LEU A 75 2.06 -4.11 1.66
C LEU A 75 2.31 -4.62 3.09
N ALA A 76 1.25 -4.93 3.85
CA ALA A 76 1.39 -5.38 5.23
C ALA A 76 2.03 -6.77 5.33
N LYS A 77 2.68 -7.02 6.48
CA LYS A 77 3.29 -8.32 6.76
C LYS A 77 2.18 -9.39 6.87
N PRO A 78 2.29 -10.52 6.15
CA PRO A 78 1.30 -11.59 6.27
C PRO A 78 1.21 -12.07 7.73
N GLY A 79 -0.02 -12.17 8.23
CA GLY A 79 -0.31 -12.58 9.62
C GLY A 79 -0.36 -11.46 10.65
N LYS A 80 -0.18 -10.18 10.25
CA LYS A 80 -0.41 -9.04 11.15
C LYS A 80 -1.78 -8.41 10.84
N PRO A 81 -2.66 -8.20 11.84
CA PRO A 81 -3.89 -7.46 11.64
C PRO A 81 -3.54 -6.06 11.13
N VAL A 82 -4.05 -5.71 9.95
CA VAL A 82 -4.04 -4.32 9.47
C VAL A 82 -5.22 -3.66 10.16
N ALA A 83 -4.97 -2.56 10.87
CA ALA A 83 -6.07 -1.80 11.44
C ALA A 83 -7.01 -1.37 10.29
N PRO A 84 -8.32 -1.65 10.38
CA PRO A 84 -9.25 -1.21 9.35
C PRO A 84 -9.16 0.31 9.26
N VAL A 85 -8.86 0.81 8.05
CA VAL A 85 -8.97 2.24 7.78
C VAL A 85 -10.45 2.52 7.72
N ILE A 86 -10.95 3.21 8.75
CA ILE A 86 -12.34 3.64 8.80
C ILE A 86 -12.46 4.79 7.81
N ASP A 87 -13.31 4.62 6.80
CA ASP A 87 -13.63 5.68 5.86
C ASP A 87 -14.55 6.69 6.58
N GLU A 88 -13.98 7.84 6.93
CA GLU A 88 -14.66 8.92 7.65
C GLU A 88 -15.92 9.41 6.92
N ARG A 89 -15.92 9.36 5.58
CA ARG A 89 -17.08 9.77 4.77
C ARG A 89 -18.23 8.77 4.91
N LEU A 90 -17.90 7.49 4.95
CA LEU A 90 -18.85 6.40 5.21
C LEU A 90 -19.37 6.45 6.65
N ALA A 91 -18.50 6.75 7.61
CA ALA A 91 -18.89 6.93 9.01
C ALA A 91 -19.88 8.11 9.17
N ALA A 92 -19.61 9.25 8.53
CA ALA A 92 -20.50 10.41 8.56
C ALA A 92 -21.86 10.15 7.91
N ASP A 93 -21.90 9.42 6.78
CA ASP A 93 -23.17 9.02 6.15
C ASP A 93 -23.98 8.08 7.07
N LEU A 94 -23.32 7.14 7.74
CA LEU A 94 -23.96 6.24 8.69
C LEU A 94 -24.53 7.00 9.90
N GLU A 95 -23.78 7.94 10.46
CA GLU A 95 -24.21 8.77 11.59
C GLU A 95 -25.43 9.62 11.22
N SER A 96 -25.41 10.28 10.06
CA SER A 96 -26.54 11.09 9.58
C SER A 96 -27.82 10.26 9.38
N ARG A 97 -27.69 9.03 8.88
CA ARG A 97 -28.83 8.11 8.75
C ARG A 97 -29.37 7.68 10.11
N ILE A 98 -28.50 7.35 11.07
CA ILE A 98 -28.92 6.98 12.43
C ILE A 98 -29.66 8.15 13.08
N GLU A 99 -29.14 9.37 12.93
CA GLU A 99 -29.79 10.58 13.44
C GLU A 99 -31.17 10.80 12.82
N THR A 100 -31.30 10.61 11.50
CA THR A 100 -32.60 10.69 10.81
C THR A 100 -33.58 9.64 11.33
N LEU A 101 -33.15 8.38 11.51
CA LEU A 101 -34.03 7.34 12.05
C LEU A 101 -34.52 7.66 13.47
N VAL A 102 -33.65 8.21 14.32
CA VAL A 102 -34.02 8.60 15.69
C VAL A 102 -34.96 9.81 15.66
N ALA A 103 -34.72 10.78 14.77
CA ALA A 103 -35.60 11.93 14.57
C ALA A 103 -37.00 11.53 14.07
N ASP A 104 -37.08 10.49 13.23
CA ASP A 104 -38.34 9.90 12.75
C ASP A 104 -39.05 9.05 13.84
N GLY A 105 -38.49 8.97 15.04
CA GLY A 105 -39.11 8.35 16.22
C GLY A 105 -38.60 6.94 16.55
N ALA A 106 -37.53 6.47 15.91
CA ALA A 106 -36.91 5.21 16.32
C ALA A 106 -36.33 5.32 17.74
N ASN A 107 -36.47 4.26 18.53
CA ASN A 107 -35.90 4.21 19.88
C ASN A 107 -34.37 4.16 19.82
N GLU A 108 -33.71 5.23 20.25
CA GLU A 108 -32.25 5.37 20.22
C GLU A 108 -31.52 4.21 20.92
N THR A 109 -32.06 3.71 22.03
CA THR A 109 -31.43 2.62 22.79
C THR A 109 -31.44 1.32 21.99
N GLU A 110 -32.53 1.02 21.30
CA GLU A 110 -32.62 -0.15 20.43
C GLU A 110 -31.78 0.00 19.16
N VAL A 111 -31.72 1.20 18.57
CA VAL A 111 -30.85 1.49 17.42
C VAL A 111 -29.37 1.30 17.80
N ARG A 112 -28.93 1.83 18.95
CA ARG A 112 -27.55 1.67 19.45
C ARG A 112 -27.20 0.21 19.69
N LYS A 113 -28.11 -0.58 20.28
CA LYS A 113 -27.92 -2.04 20.45
C LYS A 113 -27.84 -2.77 19.11
N LEU A 114 -28.66 -2.40 18.13
CA LEU A 114 -28.67 -3.01 16.80
C LEU A 114 -27.36 -2.74 16.06
N VAL A 115 -26.92 -1.48 16.01
CA VAL A 115 -25.63 -1.09 15.40
C VAL A 115 -24.47 -1.80 16.10
N GLY A 116 -24.48 -1.84 17.44
CA GLY A 116 -23.47 -2.59 18.21
C GLY A 116 -23.39 -4.07 17.83
N ARG A 117 -24.54 -4.74 17.65
CA ARG A 117 -24.57 -6.14 17.16
C ARG A 117 -24.09 -6.29 15.72
N ALA A 118 -24.42 -5.35 14.85
CA ALA A 118 -23.93 -5.35 13.46
C ALA A 118 -22.40 -5.19 13.39
N ILE A 119 -21.82 -4.32 14.22
CA ILE A 119 -20.36 -4.16 14.34
C ILE A 119 -19.72 -5.44 14.86
N GLU A 120 -20.28 -6.06 15.91
CA GLU A 120 -19.76 -7.32 16.46
C GLU A 120 -19.78 -8.43 15.41
N LEU A 121 -20.85 -8.55 14.62
CA LEU A 121 -20.94 -9.49 13.51
C LEU A 121 -19.90 -9.20 12.42
N GLY A 122 -19.69 -7.93 12.07
CA GLY A 122 -18.70 -7.52 11.08
C GLY A 122 -17.24 -7.72 11.54
N ARG A 123 -16.97 -7.73 12.85
CA ARG A 123 -15.63 -8.03 13.39
C ARG A 123 -15.31 -9.52 13.42
N GLN A 124 -16.32 -10.39 13.33
CA GLN A 124 -16.16 -11.85 13.35
C GLN A 124 -16.02 -12.47 11.95
N GLN A 125 -16.21 -11.69 10.88
CA GLN A 125 -16.03 -12.08 9.48
C GLN A 125 -14.70 -11.54 8.93
#